data_AF-A0A973W556-F1
#
_entry.id   AF-A0A973W556-F1
#
_cell.length_a   1.000
_cell.length_b   1.000
_cell.length_c   1.000
_cell.angle_alpha   90.00
_cell.angle_beta   90.00
_cell.angle_gamma   90.00
#
_symmetry.space_group_name_H-M   'P 1'
#
loop_
_entity.id
_entity.type
_entity.pdbx_description
1 polymer ?
#
loop_
_entity_poly.entity_id
_entity_poly.type
_entity_poly.pdbx_seq_one_letter_code
_entity_poly.pdbx_strand_id
1 'polypeptide(L)'
;MRRSTLLLRDLGLLGLLGALTLLAAPLAQAQTAVTRDDVIAKLNHFETDAAIDVTALRQQTLERSKSRLKNEPPPQKRPPIAPDLTKLPAFNADIAFDVDTPIVMPESYQTVGRIADALTHSSLLPYTFLIVGHIESTGRRDNNVLLSQRRADAIRDILVNTFKIAPKRLQSVGLGEEQLLDPARPNAPVNNQLQIMLVAKVADEPPAHPAPAAAAKKPAKPAKRH
;
A
#
# COMPACT_ATOMS: atom_id res chain seq x y z
N MET A 1 13.24 -90.49 -9.36
CA MET A 1 12.43 -90.43 -10.59
C MET A 1 13.06 -89.42 -11.56
N ARG A 2 13.32 -89.86 -12.81
CA ARG A 2 13.60 -89.15 -14.09
C ARG A 2 14.11 -87.69 -14.04
N ARG A 3 15.39 -87.40 -14.38
CA ARG A 3 16.04 -87.23 -15.71
C ARG A 3 15.81 -85.85 -16.38
N SER A 4 16.87 -85.35 -17.04
CA SER A 4 16.90 -84.45 -18.23
C SER A 4 17.17 -82.96 -17.98
N THR A 5 18.36 -82.38 -18.26
CA THR A 5 19.04 -81.99 -19.54
C THR A 5 18.62 -80.61 -20.11
N LEU A 6 19.60 -79.68 -20.11
CA LEU A 6 20.19 -78.94 -21.27
C LEU A 6 19.33 -78.06 -22.22
N LEU A 7 19.98 -76.97 -22.65
CA LEU A 7 19.79 -76.10 -23.86
C LEU A 7 18.91 -74.84 -23.65
N LEU A 8 19.41 -73.59 -23.77
CA LEU A 8 20.06 -72.83 -24.87
C LEU A 8 19.04 -72.21 -25.86
N ARG A 9 19.27 -70.92 -26.20
CA ARG A 9 18.75 -70.13 -27.37
C ARG A 9 17.40 -69.41 -27.13
N ASP A 10 17.08 -68.18 -27.57
CA ASP A 10 17.61 -67.18 -28.53
C ASP A 10 17.18 -65.76 -28.06
N LEU A 11 18.02 -64.72 -28.14
CA LEU A 11 18.06 -63.65 -29.16
C LEU A 11 16.73 -62.93 -29.47
N GLY A 12 16.61 -61.70 -28.96
CA GLY A 12 15.62 -60.69 -29.36
C GLY A 12 16.26 -59.30 -29.40
N LEU A 13 16.26 -58.70 -30.58
CA LEU A 13 16.97 -57.51 -31.04
C LEU A 13 16.16 -56.21 -30.78
N LEU A 14 16.86 -55.08 -30.59
CA LEU A 14 16.46 -53.68 -30.89
C LEU A 14 15.34 -52.99 -30.08
N GLY A 15 15.72 -51.89 -29.42
CA GLY A 15 14.82 -50.83 -28.95
C GLY A 15 15.58 -49.66 -28.32
N LEU A 16 16.08 -48.74 -29.14
CA LEU A 16 16.82 -47.54 -28.77
C LEU A 16 15.83 -46.38 -28.56
N LEU A 17 15.63 -45.92 -27.31
CA LEU A 17 14.98 -44.65 -26.93
C LEU A 17 15.27 -44.46 -25.42
N GLY A 18 16.18 -43.59 -25.00
CA GLY A 18 16.05 -42.14 -25.12
C GLY A 18 15.40 -41.60 -23.84
N ALA A 19 16.17 -41.46 -22.75
CA ALA A 19 15.72 -40.78 -21.54
C ALA A 19 16.67 -39.63 -21.21
N LEU A 20 16.54 -38.55 -21.99
CA LEU A 20 17.09 -37.24 -21.64
C LEU A 20 16.16 -36.65 -20.57
N THR A 21 16.53 -36.78 -19.29
CA THR A 21 15.79 -36.15 -18.20
C THR A 21 16.03 -34.65 -18.23
N LEU A 22 15.15 -33.92 -18.92
CA LEU A 22 15.04 -32.47 -18.81
C LEU A 22 14.65 -32.13 -17.37
N LEU A 23 15.59 -31.54 -16.62
CA LEU A 23 15.30 -30.86 -15.36
C LEU A 23 14.36 -29.68 -15.68
N ALA A 24 13.07 -29.86 -15.48
CA ALA A 24 12.12 -28.75 -15.44
C ALA A 24 12.36 -28.01 -14.11
N ALA A 25 13.10 -26.91 -14.15
CA ALA A 25 13.14 -25.97 -13.04
C ALA A 25 11.71 -25.44 -12.82
N PRO A 26 11.22 -25.34 -11.58
CA PRO A 26 9.92 -24.75 -11.33
C PRO A 26 9.98 -23.28 -11.78
N LEU A 27 9.09 -22.90 -12.70
CA LEU A 27 8.82 -21.50 -12.98
C LEU A 27 8.34 -20.87 -11.68
N ALA A 28 9.23 -20.15 -11.01
CA ALA A 28 8.84 -19.24 -9.95
C ALA A 28 7.78 -18.32 -10.53
N GLN A 29 6.54 -18.42 -10.05
CA GLN A 29 5.50 -17.45 -10.35
C GLN A 29 6.01 -16.11 -9.83
N ALA A 30 6.49 -15.26 -10.72
CA ALA A 30 6.83 -13.89 -10.39
C ALA A 30 5.53 -13.25 -9.86
N GLN A 31 5.44 -13.07 -8.55
CA GLN A 31 4.52 -12.11 -7.99
C GLN A 31 4.78 -10.80 -8.74
N THR A 32 3.75 -10.28 -9.39
CA THR A 32 3.82 -9.08 -10.23
C THR A 32 4.27 -7.92 -9.36
N ALA A 33 5.58 -7.72 -9.28
CA ALA A 33 6.15 -6.67 -8.47
C ALA A 33 5.66 -5.35 -9.07
N VAL A 34 5.01 -4.53 -8.26
CA VAL A 34 4.52 -3.21 -8.68
C VAL A 34 5.70 -2.44 -9.29
N THR A 35 5.60 -2.08 -10.57
CA THR A 35 6.61 -1.26 -11.24
C THR A 35 6.23 0.22 -11.17
N ARG A 36 7.21 1.11 -11.38
CA ARG A 36 6.96 2.56 -11.41
C ARG A 36 5.93 2.93 -12.47
N ASP A 37 6.06 2.36 -13.67
CA ASP A 37 5.19 2.67 -14.80
C ASP A 37 3.76 2.16 -14.56
N ASP A 38 3.60 1.01 -13.90
CA ASP A 38 2.29 0.52 -13.49
C ASP A 38 1.61 1.45 -12.49
N VAL A 39 2.36 2.01 -11.53
CA VAL A 39 1.84 2.98 -10.57
C VAL A 39 1.37 4.23 -11.30
N ILE A 40 2.20 4.77 -12.18
CA ILE A 40 1.87 5.97 -12.95
C ILE A 40 0.62 5.72 -13.82
N ALA A 41 0.56 4.59 -14.53
CA ALA A 41 -0.56 4.23 -15.38
C ALA A 41 -1.88 4.13 -14.59
N LYS A 42 -1.86 3.50 -13.41
CA LYS A 42 -3.04 3.36 -12.54
C LYS A 42 -3.51 4.68 -11.93
N LEU A 43 -2.60 5.61 -11.67
CA LEU A 43 -2.92 6.89 -11.02
C LEU A 43 -3.24 8.02 -12.02
N ASN A 44 -2.79 7.95 -13.27
CA ASN A 44 -2.98 9.02 -14.25
C ASN A 44 -4.44 9.23 -14.70
N HIS A 45 -5.39 8.39 -14.27
CA HIS A 45 -6.80 8.51 -14.63
C HIS A 45 -7.58 9.43 -13.68
N PHE A 46 -7.10 10.67 -13.52
CA PHE A 46 -7.74 11.65 -12.65
C PHE A 46 -8.90 12.36 -13.37
N GLU A 47 -10.12 12.18 -12.85
CA GLU A 47 -11.33 12.82 -13.37
C GLU A 47 -11.66 14.10 -12.58
N THR A 48 -11.78 14.00 -11.25
CA THR A 48 -12.23 15.12 -10.39
C THR A 48 -11.60 15.07 -9.00
N ASP A 49 -11.46 16.24 -8.38
CA ASP A 49 -10.96 16.36 -7.01
C ASP A 49 -11.95 15.72 -6.02
N ALA A 50 -11.43 14.89 -5.12
CA ALA A 50 -12.18 14.32 -4.00
C ALA A 50 -11.80 15.04 -2.71
N ALA A 51 -12.73 15.80 -2.13
CA ALA A 51 -12.54 16.38 -0.80
C ALA A 51 -12.80 15.32 0.28
N ILE A 52 -11.74 14.66 0.74
CA ILE A 52 -11.82 13.65 1.80
C ILE A 52 -11.48 14.29 3.14
N ASP A 53 -12.44 14.34 4.07
CA ASP A 53 -12.13 14.63 5.47
C ASP A 53 -11.55 13.40 6.14
N VAL A 54 -10.23 13.25 6.03
CA VAL A 54 -9.48 12.12 6.60
C VAL A 54 -9.61 12.06 8.12
N THR A 55 -9.79 13.19 8.80
CA THR A 55 -9.94 13.22 10.26
C THR A 55 -11.29 12.64 10.67
N ALA A 56 -12.37 13.11 10.03
CA ALA A 56 -13.71 12.56 10.23
C ALA A 56 -13.75 11.06 9.88
N LEU A 57 -13.11 10.66 8.78
CA LEU A 57 -13.05 9.25 8.38
C LEU A 57 -12.35 8.39 9.43
N ARG A 58 -11.18 8.81 9.96
CA ARG A 58 -10.49 8.08 11.05
C ARG A 58 -11.38 7.91 12.27
N GLN A 59 -12.08 8.97 12.67
CA GLN A 59 -12.99 8.95 13.82
C GLN A 59 -14.16 7.99 13.58
N GLN A 60 -14.81 8.08 12.41
CA GLN A 60 -15.91 7.21 12.03
C GLN A 60 -15.50 5.74 12.02
N THR A 61 -14.32 5.42 11.46
CA THR A 61 -13.76 4.06 11.45
C THR A 61 -13.57 3.52 12.86
N LEU A 62 -12.93 4.30 13.73
CA LEU A 62 -12.67 3.88 15.10
C LEU A 62 -13.97 3.64 15.86
N GLU A 63 -14.95 4.54 15.76
CA GLU A 63 -16.24 4.39 16.44
C GLU A 63 -17.03 3.18 15.92
N ARG A 64 -17.04 2.96 14.60
CA ARG A 64 -17.68 1.78 14.01
C ARG A 64 -17.03 0.47 14.49
N SER A 65 -15.70 0.43 14.60
CA SER A 65 -14.96 -0.76 15.05
C SER A 65 -15.19 -1.12 16.53
N LYS A 66 -15.53 -0.12 17.36
CA LYS A 66 -15.89 -0.29 18.77
C LYS A 66 -17.34 -0.72 18.96
N SER A 67 -18.22 -0.45 17.99
CA SER A 67 -19.63 -0.83 18.10
C SER A 67 -19.76 -2.34 18.22
N ARG A 68 -20.33 -2.81 19.35
CA ARG A 68 -20.62 -4.22 19.63
C ARG A 68 -22.11 -4.47 19.45
N LEU A 69 -22.64 -4.17 18.27
CA LEU A 69 -24.08 -4.35 18.01
C LEU A 69 -24.42 -5.85 18.10
N LYS A 70 -25.44 -6.20 18.89
CA LYS A 70 -25.92 -7.59 19.07
C LYS A 70 -26.27 -8.29 17.75
N ASN A 71 -26.60 -7.52 16.72
CA ASN A 71 -26.98 -7.97 15.38
C ASN A 71 -26.05 -7.43 14.30
N GLU A 72 -24.76 -7.30 14.60
CA GLU A 72 -23.81 -6.81 13.60
C GLU A 72 -23.72 -7.77 12.40
N PRO A 73 -23.84 -7.27 11.15
CA PRO A 73 -23.67 -8.12 9.99
C PRO A 73 -22.25 -8.70 9.96
N PRO A 74 -22.09 -9.93 9.47
CA PRO A 74 -20.77 -10.52 9.29
C PRO A 74 -19.94 -9.67 8.31
N PRO A 75 -18.59 -9.73 8.36
CA PRO A 75 -17.69 -8.88 7.56
C PRO A 75 -18.06 -8.82 6.07
N GLN A 76 -18.47 -9.95 5.48
CA GLN A 76 -18.86 -10.07 4.07
C GLN A 76 -20.08 -9.22 3.69
N LYS A 77 -20.94 -8.88 4.66
CA LYS A 77 -22.20 -8.15 4.47
C LYS A 77 -22.14 -6.71 5.01
N ARG A 78 -20.99 -6.27 5.52
CA ARG A 78 -20.83 -4.90 6.01
C ARG A 78 -20.76 -3.95 4.81
N PRO A 79 -21.53 -2.85 4.79
CA PRO A 79 -21.35 -1.82 3.78
C PRO A 79 -19.97 -1.14 3.96
N PRO A 80 -19.30 -0.73 2.87
CA PRO A 80 -18.02 -0.02 2.95
C PRO A 80 -18.19 1.26 3.78
N ILE A 81 -17.19 1.58 4.60
CA ILE A 81 -17.25 2.77 5.45
C ILE A 81 -17.04 4.06 4.64
N ALA A 82 -16.26 3.98 3.58
CA ALA A 82 -15.97 5.09 2.67
C ALA A 82 -16.17 4.63 1.21
N PRO A 83 -17.44 4.59 0.74
CA PRO A 83 -17.76 4.12 -0.62
C PRO A 83 -17.17 5.01 -1.72
N ASP A 84 -16.89 6.29 -1.43
CA ASP A 84 -16.31 7.18 -2.43
C ASP A 84 -14.84 6.88 -2.72
N LEU A 85 -14.11 6.27 -1.77
CA LEU A 85 -12.73 5.84 -2.01
C LEU A 85 -12.64 4.81 -3.14
N THR A 86 -13.63 3.91 -3.27
CA THR A 86 -13.58 2.85 -4.29
C THR A 86 -13.72 3.38 -5.72
N LYS A 87 -14.03 4.67 -5.90
CA LYS A 87 -14.15 5.33 -7.20
C LYS A 87 -12.86 6.05 -7.61
N LEU A 88 -11.90 6.18 -6.70
CA LEU A 88 -10.67 6.92 -6.94
C LEU A 88 -9.63 6.05 -7.69
N PRO A 89 -8.78 6.67 -8.52
CA PRO A 89 -7.62 6.00 -9.09
C PRO A 89 -6.72 5.51 -7.97
N ALA A 90 -6.49 4.20 -7.92
CA ALA A 90 -5.73 3.57 -6.86
C ALA A 90 -4.92 2.39 -7.35
N PHE A 91 -3.88 2.04 -6.59
CA PHE A 91 -3.20 0.77 -6.73
C PHE A 91 -2.96 0.14 -5.36
N ASN A 92 -2.93 -1.19 -5.34
CA ASN A 92 -2.58 -1.95 -4.15
C ASN A 92 -1.05 -2.09 -4.08
N ALA A 93 -0.49 -1.74 -2.93
CA ALA A 93 0.91 -1.92 -2.60
C ALA A 93 1.05 -3.12 -1.67
N ASP A 94 1.80 -4.12 -2.14
CA ASP A 94 2.16 -5.28 -1.35
C ASP A 94 3.40 -4.94 -0.51
N ILE A 95 3.18 -4.68 0.77
CA ILE A 95 4.20 -4.26 1.74
C ILE A 95 4.15 -5.21 2.93
N ALA A 96 5.24 -5.93 3.14
CA ALA A 96 5.45 -6.78 4.30
C ALA A 96 5.85 -5.96 5.53
N PHE A 97 5.20 -6.27 6.64
CA PHE A 97 5.46 -5.72 7.95
C PHE A 97 5.81 -6.84 8.92
N ASP A 98 6.61 -6.52 9.92
CA ASP A 98 6.79 -7.41 11.06
C ASP A 98 5.46 -7.63 11.80
N VAL A 99 5.34 -8.79 12.46
CA VAL A 99 4.08 -9.32 12.99
C VAL A 99 3.48 -8.35 14.00
N ASP A 100 2.23 -7.96 13.78
CA ASP A 100 1.49 -7.00 14.63
C ASP A 100 2.17 -5.64 14.86
N THR A 101 3.17 -5.29 14.05
CA THR A 101 3.87 -4.00 14.14
C THR A 101 3.72 -3.18 12.85
N PRO A 102 4.05 -1.87 12.92
CA PRO A 102 4.18 -1.03 11.73
C PRO A 102 5.60 -1.03 11.14
N ILE A 103 6.49 -1.93 11.58
CA ILE A 103 7.88 -1.98 11.10
C ILE A 103 7.90 -2.63 9.72
N VAL A 104 8.33 -1.89 8.71
CA VAL A 104 8.45 -2.37 7.32
C VAL A 104 9.63 -3.33 7.22
N MET A 105 9.40 -4.50 6.62
CA MET A 105 10.45 -5.49 6.41
C MET A 105 11.39 -5.08 5.27
N PRO A 106 12.69 -5.46 5.32
CA PRO A 106 13.68 -5.08 4.30
C PRO A 106 13.30 -5.45 2.86
N GLU A 107 12.62 -6.59 2.68
CA GLU A 107 12.13 -7.05 1.38
C GLU A 107 11.16 -6.08 0.70
N SER A 108 10.47 -5.24 1.48
CA SER A 108 9.52 -4.25 0.95
C SER A 108 10.15 -2.89 0.63
N TYR A 109 11.41 -2.66 0.96
CA TYR A 109 12.06 -1.36 0.74
C TYR A 109 12.14 -1.00 -0.74
N GLN A 110 12.33 -1.99 -1.63
CA GLN A 110 12.27 -1.74 -3.08
C GLN A 110 10.88 -1.29 -3.53
N THR A 111 9.82 -1.89 -3.02
CA THR A 111 8.44 -1.49 -3.34
C THR A 111 8.19 -0.05 -2.89
N VAL A 112 8.59 0.31 -1.66
CA VAL A 112 8.46 1.69 -1.16
C VAL A 112 9.25 2.68 -2.02
N GLY A 113 10.46 2.31 -2.47
CA GLY A 113 11.26 3.14 -3.38
C GLY A 113 10.55 3.40 -4.71
N ARG A 114 9.97 2.36 -5.34
CA ARG A 114 9.22 2.50 -6.60
C ARG A 114 7.99 3.38 -6.46
N ILE A 115 7.31 3.30 -5.31
CA ILE A 115 6.20 4.19 -4.97
C ILE A 115 6.71 5.63 -4.95
N ALA A 116 7.81 5.90 -4.25
CA ALA A 116 8.38 7.25 -4.19
C ALA A 116 8.79 7.78 -5.58
N ASP A 117 9.42 6.95 -6.42
CA ASP A 117 9.80 7.30 -7.80
C ASP A 117 8.59 7.64 -8.69
N ALA A 118 7.46 6.98 -8.46
CA ALA A 118 6.21 7.29 -9.15
C ALA A 118 5.60 8.60 -8.64
N LEU A 119 5.49 8.79 -7.32
CA LEU A 119 4.88 9.99 -6.73
C LEU A 119 5.68 11.27 -6.98
N THR A 120 6.96 11.15 -7.37
CA THR A 120 7.84 12.25 -7.79
C THR A 120 7.90 12.44 -9.30
N HIS A 121 7.23 11.58 -10.08
CA HIS A 121 7.13 11.73 -11.53
C HIS A 121 6.36 13.00 -11.88
N SER A 122 6.77 13.69 -12.95
CA SER A 122 6.23 15.00 -13.36
C SER A 122 4.72 15.01 -13.54
N SER A 123 4.14 13.91 -14.06
CA SER A 123 2.69 13.75 -14.22
C SER A 123 1.94 13.65 -12.89
N LEU A 124 2.59 13.21 -11.81
CA LEU A 124 1.98 13.01 -10.50
C LEU A 124 2.30 14.13 -9.51
N LEU A 125 3.31 14.97 -9.77
CA LEU A 125 3.70 16.11 -8.94
C LEU A 125 2.54 17.05 -8.55
N PRO A 126 1.58 17.38 -9.44
CA PRO A 126 0.49 18.29 -9.12
C PRO A 126 -0.58 17.69 -8.20
N TYR A 127 -0.46 16.43 -7.75
CA TYR A 127 -1.51 15.73 -7.03
C TYR A 127 -1.13 15.38 -5.57
N THR A 128 -2.18 15.10 -4.81
CA THR A 128 -2.19 14.62 -3.43
C THR A 128 -2.68 13.16 -3.38
N PHE A 129 -2.20 12.41 -2.38
CA PHE A 129 -2.47 10.99 -2.25
C PHE A 129 -2.93 10.63 -0.84
N LEU A 130 -3.83 9.64 -0.78
CA LEU A 130 -4.26 8.99 0.45
C LEU A 130 -3.70 7.56 0.49
N ILE A 131 -2.97 7.26 1.56
CA ILE A 131 -2.47 5.92 1.88
C ILE A 131 -3.51 5.25 2.79
N VAL A 132 -4.17 4.22 2.30
CA VAL A 132 -5.23 3.50 3.02
C VAL A 132 -4.69 2.14 3.48
N GLY A 133 -4.70 1.87 4.78
CA GLY A 133 -4.34 0.59 5.36
C GLY A 133 -5.55 -0.32 5.56
N HIS A 134 -5.44 -1.56 5.11
CA HIS A 134 -6.43 -2.61 5.33
C HIS A 134 -5.82 -3.74 6.18
N ILE A 135 -6.67 -4.42 6.94
CA ILE A 135 -6.33 -5.66 7.63
C ILE A 135 -7.48 -6.65 7.45
N GLU A 136 -7.13 -7.92 7.30
CA GLU A 136 -8.09 -9.02 7.23
C GLU A 136 -8.97 -9.12 8.49
N SER A 137 -10.07 -9.86 8.40
CA SER A 137 -11.04 -9.98 9.51
C SER A 137 -10.64 -11.02 10.56
N THR A 138 -9.39 -10.97 11.02
CA THR A 138 -8.86 -11.81 12.11
C THR A 138 -8.59 -10.97 13.35
N GLY A 139 -8.97 -11.48 14.53
CA GLY A 139 -8.76 -10.76 15.79
C GLY A 139 -9.82 -9.69 16.08
N ARG A 140 -9.40 -8.60 16.73
CA ARG A 140 -10.31 -7.53 17.20
C ARG A 140 -10.34 -6.38 16.20
N ARG A 141 -11.55 -6.02 15.74
CA ARG A 141 -11.82 -4.88 14.84
C ARG A 141 -11.09 -3.60 15.20
N ASP A 142 -11.18 -3.18 16.46
CA ASP A 142 -10.55 -1.95 16.93
C ASP A 142 -9.01 -2.04 16.92
N ASN A 143 -8.45 -3.20 17.22
CA ASN A 143 -7.01 -3.44 17.08
C ASN A 143 -6.60 -3.41 15.59
N ASN A 144 -7.41 -3.98 14.70
CA ASN A 144 -7.16 -4.00 13.25
C ASN A 144 -7.18 -2.58 12.66
N VAL A 145 -8.11 -1.72 13.09
CA VAL A 145 -8.13 -0.31 12.71
C VAL A 145 -6.86 0.40 13.19
N LEU A 146 -6.47 0.23 14.45
CA LEU A 146 -5.26 0.87 14.98
C LEU A 146 -3.97 0.36 14.33
N LEU A 147 -3.85 -0.94 14.05
CA LEU A 147 -2.68 -1.51 13.39
C LEU A 147 -2.57 -1.05 11.93
N SER A 148 -3.68 -1.08 11.19
CA SER A 148 -3.70 -0.59 9.80
C SER A 148 -3.37 0.91 9.71
N GLN A 149 -3.83 1.71 10.67
CA GLN A 149 -3.51 3.14 10.76
C GLN A 149 -2.01 3.35 10.96
N ARG A 150 -1.41 2.66 11.94
CA ARG A 150 0.03 2.74 12.21
C ARG A 150 0.88 2.31 11.01
N ARG A 151 0.44 1.30 10.25
CA ARG A 151 1.11 0.85 9.02
C ARG A 151 1.02 1.90 7.91
N ALA A 152 -0.14 2.50 7.69
CA ALA A 152 -0.32 3.58 6.73
C ALA A 152 0.51 4.82 7.10
N ASP A 153 0.57 5.16 8.39
CA ASP A 153 1.42 6.24 8.92
C ASP A 153 2.91 5.96 8.72
N ALA A 154 3.37 4.74 8.97
CA ALA A 154 4.77 4.37 8.76
C ALA A 154 5.20 4.55 7.29
N ILE A 155 4.36 4.16 6.33
CA ILE A 155 4.65 4.39 4.91
C ILE A 155 4.65 5.88 4.56
N ARG A 156 3.68 6.65 5.06
CA ARG A 156 3.69 8.11 4.90
C ARG A 156 5.00 8.70 5.41
N ASP A 157 5.40 8.32 6.62
CA ASP A 157 6.58 8.87 7.29
C ASP A 157 7.88 8.47 6.57
N ILE A 158 7.98 7.26 6.02
CA ILE A 158 9.12 6.86 5.18
C ILE A 158 9.17 7.73 3.91
N LEU A 159 8.03 7.91 3.23
CA LEU A 159 7.94 8.72 2.01
C LEU A 159 8.30 10.20 2.26
N VAL A 160 7.90 10.75 3.40
CA VAL A 160 8.24 12.12 3.80
C VAL A 160 9.71 12.23 4.23
N ASN A 161 10.13 11.40 5.18
CA ASN A 161 11.42 11.58 5.86
C ASN A 161 12.60 11.09 5.02
N THR A 162 12.44 9.97 4.32
CA THR A 162 13.51 9.36 3.52
C THR A 162 13.50 9.91 2.10
N PHE A 163 12.34 9.95 1.45
CA PHE A 163 12.20 10.33 0.03
C PHE A 163 11.84 11.81 -0.19
N LYS A 164 11.68 12.58 0.89
CA LYS A 164 11.45 14.03 0.84
C LYS A 164 10.19 14.44 0.07
N ILE A 165 9.19 13.58 0.02
CA ILE A 165 7.88 13.95 -0.51
C ILE A 165 7.24 14.96 0.45
N ALA A 166 6.74 16.07 -0.10
CA ALA A 166 6.14 17.14 0.70
C ALA A 166 4.99 16.58 1.56
N PRO A 167 4.96 16.82 2.89
CA PRO A 167 3.93 16.27 3.79
C PRO A 167 2.51 16.63 3.34
N LYS A 168 2.30 17.83 2.79
CA LYS A 168 1.00 18.28 2.29
C LYS A 168 0.44 17.44 1.12
N ARG A 169 1.28 16.65 0.46
CA ARG A 169 0.88 15.75 -0.63
C ARG A 169 0.41 14.38 -0.15
N LEU A 170 0.61 14.05 1.12
CA LEU A 170 0.36 12.70 1.63
C LEU A 170 -0.54 12.75 2.87
N GLN A 171 -1.63 12.01 2.81
CA GLN A 171 -2.47 11.69 3.96
C GLN A 171 -2.52 10.17 4.15
N SER A 172 -2.92 9.71 5.32
CA SER A 172 -2.96 8.29 5.68
C SER A 172 -4.19 7.96 6.51
N VAL A 173 -4.81 6.80 6.28
CA VAL A 173 -5.94 6.31 7.07
C VAL A 173 -5.90 4.81 7.19
N GLY A 174 -6.11 4.28 8.40
CA GLY A 174 -6.32 2.87 8.64
C GLY A 174 -7.81 2.56 8.67
N LEU A 175 -8.28 1.69 7.77
CA LEU A 175 -9.66 1.21 7.76
C LEU A 175 -9.78 -0.18 8.41
N GLY A 176 -8.68 -0.89 8.61
CA GLY A 176 -8.67 -2.25 9.14
C GLY A 176 -9.63 -3.14 8.34
N GLU A 177 -10.48 -3.88 9.07
CA GLU A 177 -11.53 -4.71 8.49
C GLU A 177 -12.88 -3.99 8.30
N GLU A 178 -12.95 -2.67 8.56
CA GLU A 178 -14.16 -1.87 8.31
C GLU A 178 -14.40 -1.63 6.80
N GLN A 179 -13.36 -1.85 6.00
CA GLN A 179 -13.43 -1.85 4.55
C GLN A 179 -12.39 -2.83 3.99
N LEU A 180 -12.84 -4.03 3.66
CA LEU A 180 -12.00 -5.07 3.06
C LEU A 180 -11.83 -4.83 1.56
N LEU A 181 -10.67 -5.21 1.03
CA LEU A 181 -10.40 -5.19 -0.41
C LEU A 181 -11.13 -6.32 -1.14
N ASP A 182 -11.26 -7.46 -0.47
CA ASP A 182 -12.11 -8.58 -0.87
C ASP A 182 -13.06 -8.94 0.28
N PRO A 183 -14.26 -8.32 0.31
CA PRO A 183 -15.29 -8.65 1.29
C PRO A 183 -15.79 -10.08 1.17
N ALA A 184 -15.72 -10.72 0.00
CA ALA A 184 -16.19 -12.09 -0.17
C ALA A 184 -15.26 -13.09 0.54
N ARG A 185 -13.98 -12.75 0.68
CA ARG A 185 -12.98 -13.53 1.41
C ARG A 185 -12.29 -12.68 2.49
N PRO A 186 -12.91 -12.45 3.66
CA PRO A 186 -12.39 -11.52 4.66
C PRO A 186 -11.00 -11.83 5.22
N ASN A 187 -10.61 -13.11 5.21
CA ASN A 187 -9.31 -13.58 5.70
C ASN A 187 -8.31 -13.84 4.55
N ALA A 188 -8.56 -13.26 3.37
CA ALA A 188 -7.63 -13.38 2.26
C ALA A 188 -6.43 -12.44 2.46
N PRO A 189 -5.20 -12.85 2.07
CA PRO A 189 -4.00 -12.01 2.18
C PRO A 189 -4.11 -10.64 1.50
N VAL A 190 -4.94 -10.54 0.45
CA VAL A 190 -5.22 -9.26 -0.23
C VAL A 190 -5.77 -8.19 0.72
N ASN A 191 -6.45 -8.58 1.80
CA ASN A 191 -6.96 -7.65 2.81
C ASN A 191 -5.89 -7.13 3.77
N ASN A 192 -4.67 -7.65 3.73
CA ASN A 192 -3.53 -7.19 4.53
C ASN A 192 -2.61 -6.23 3.74
N GLN A 193 -3.16 -5.49 2.78
CA GLN A 193 -2.41 -4.60 1.90
C GLN A 193 -2.70 -3.13 2.17
N LEU A 194 -1.84 -2.28 1.60
CA LEU A 194 -2.07 -0.85 1.51
C LEU A 194 -2.65 -0.50 0.14
N GLN A 195 -3.55 0.48 0.07
CA GLN A 195 -3.91 1.16 -1.17
C GLN A 195 -3.33 2.56 -1.18
N ILE A 196 -2.84 3.00 -2.33
CA ILE A 196 -2.45 4.39 -2.55
C ILE A 196 -3.39 4.95 -3.59
N MET A 197 -4.10 6.00 -3.21
CA MET A 197 -5.18 6.60 -4.01
C MET A 197 -4.81 8.04 -4.36
N LEU A 198 -5.07 8.45 -5.60
CA LEU A 198 -4.97 9.85 -6.01
C LEU A 198 -6.27 10.56 -5.62
N VAL A 199 -6.16 11.65 -4.87
CA VAL A 199 -7.30 12.33 -4.23
C VAL A 199 -7.67 13.64 -4.92
N ALA A 200 -6.71 14.54 -5.06
CA ALA A 200 -6.96 15.88 -5.57
C ALA A 200 -5.68 16.50 -6.11
N LYS A 201 -5.80 17.58 -6.89
CA LYS A 201 -4.68 18.46 -7.18
C LYS A 201 -4.21 19.16 -5.90
N VAL A 202 -2.90 19.36 -5.77
CA VAL A 202 -2.31 20.20 -4.75
C VAL A 202 -2.86 21.61 -4.97
N ALA A 203 -3.56 22.16 -3.99
CA ALA A 203 -3.99 23.55 -4.05
C ALA A 203 -2.77 24.44 -4.30
N ASP A 204 -2.84 25.28 -5.33
CA ASP A 204 -1.85 26.34 -5.55
C ASP A 204 -1.94 27.30 -4.38
N GLU A 205 -1.04 27.14 -3.41
CA GLU A 205 -0.81 28.17 -2.42
C GLU A 205 -0.16 29.33 -3.18
N PRO A 206 -0.77 30.53 -3.27
CA PRO A 206 -0.07 31.68 -3.81
C PRO A 206 1.24 31.83 -3.03
N PRO A 207 2.37 32.14 -3.69
CA PRO A 207 3.67 32.17 -3.04
C PRO A 207 3.56 32.99 -1.76
N ALA A 208 4.00 32.39 -0.65
CA ALA A 208 4.13 33.08 0.63
C ALA A 208 4.78 34.43 0.33
N HIS A 209 4.02 35.50 0.58
CA HIS A 209 4.54 36.85 0.47
C HIS A 209 5.88 36.87 1.20
N PRO A 210 6.97 37.38 0.59
CA PRO A 210 8.22 37.48 1.30
C PRO A 210 7.95 38.28 2.57
N ALA A 211 8.34 37.72 3.72
CA ALA A 211 8.39 38.46 4.97
C ALA A 211 8.94 39.85 4.69
N PRO A 212 8.30 40.94 5.15
CA PRO A 212 8.78 42.28 4.84
C PRO A 212 10.22 42.40 5.36
N ALA A 213 11.13 42.56 4.41
CA ALA A 213 12.52 42.84 4.65
C ALA A 213 12.63 44.11 5.52
N ALA A 214 13.36 43.98 6.62
CA ALA A 214 14.08 45.02 7.35
C ALA A 214 13.66 46.48 7.07
N ALA A 215 12.87 47.06 7.97
CA ALA A 215 12.87 48.51 8.16
C ALA A 215 14.11 48.91 8.97
N ALA A 216 15.25 49.11 8.30
CA ALA A 216 16.38 49.85 8.83
C ALA A 216 16.41 51.25 8.21
N LYS A 217 16.26 52.28 9.06
CA LYS A 217 16.74 53.69 8.98
C LYS A 217 16.01 54.47 10.08
N LYS A 218 16.59 55.31 10.95
CA LYS A 218 17.79 56.18 10.89
C LYS A 218 18.11 56.68 12.35
N PRO A 219 19.32 57.17 12.68
CA PRO A 219 19.65 57.70 14.02
C PRO A 219 19.44 59.22 14.14
N ALA A 220 19.01 59.71 15.32
CA ALA A 220 19.10 61.11 15.82
C ALA A 220 18.51 61.18 17.24
N LYS A 221 18.94 61.95 18.25
CA LYS A 221 20.06 62.85 18.62
C LYS A 221 19.84 63.13 20.14
N PRO A 222 20.85 63.40 21.00
CA PRO A 222 20.64 63.44 22.45
C PRO A 222 20.18 64.81 22.96
N ALA A 223 19.33 64.81 23.99
CA ALA A 223 18.99 65.94 24.86
C ALA A 223 18.29 65.38 26.12
N LYS A 224 18.43 65.84 27.36
CA LYS A 224 19.27 66.83 28.06
C LYS A 224 19.17 66.44 29.55
N ARG A 225 20.18 66.80 30.32
CA ARG A 225 20.24 66.68 31.78
C ARG A 225 19.09 67.43 32.48
N HIS A 226 18.60 66.87 33.58
CA HIS A 226 18.07 67.59 34.75
C HIS A 226 18.80 67.09 35.98
#